data_AF-A0A957CKE1-F1
#
_entry.id   AF-A0A957CKE1-F1
#
_cell.length_a   1.000
_cell.length_b   1.000
_cell.length_c   1.000
_cell.angle_alpha   90.00
_cell.angle_beta   90.00
_cell.angle_gamma   90.00
#
_symmetry.space_group_name_H-M   'P 1'
#
loop_
_entity.id
_entity.type
_entity.pdbx_description
1 polymer ?
#
loop_
_entity_poly.entity_id
_entity_poly.type
_entity_poly.pdbx_seq_one_letter_code
_entity_poly.pdbx_strand_id
1 'polypeptide(L)'
;MSLEQLKSYTNCLLNNDDPAAVHTALTGIHIIFYKYASVRGDVLESRHDQDTFLPGGVAISPHLAARCLFDPVRTVQFLRGIHAGIHEAMRRFPGEPIHIAYAGCGPYATLLLPLTTQF
;
A
#
# COMPACT_ATOMS: atom_id res chain seq x y z
N MET A 1 -16.79 7.76 5.50
CA MET A 1 -15.74 8.56 6.17
C MET A 1 -14.36 7.89 6.06
N SER A 2 -13.97 7.32 4.90
CA SER A 2 -12.67 6.63 4.74
C SER A 2 -11.85 7.12 3.54
N LEU A 3 -12.50 7.64 2.48
CA LEU A 3 -11.81 8.02 1.25
C LEU A 3 -11.01 9.33 1.37
N GLU A 4 -11.58 10.37 2.00
CA GLU A 4 -10.87 11.64 2.23
C GLU A 4 -9.68 11.48 3.17
N GLN A 5 -9.83 10.65 4.21
CA GLN A 5 -8.72 10.31 5.11
C GLN A 5 -7.63 9.54 4.37
N LEU A 6 -8.00 8.53 3.56
CA LEU A 6 -7.04 7.81 2.72
C LEU A 6 -6.29 8.76 1.78
N LYS A 7 -7.00 9.71 1.14
CA LYS A 7 -6.39 10.73 0.29
C LYS A 7 -5.40 11.61 1.06
N SER A 8 -5.79 12.07 2.25
CA SER A 8 -4.93 12.88 3.12
C SER A 8 -3.66 12.14 3.56
N TYR A 9 -3.79 10.89 4.01
CA TYR A 9 -2.63 10.06 4.37
C TYR A 9 -1.74 9.77 3.17
N THR A 10 -2.32 9.50 1.99
CA THR A 10 -1.56 9.30 0.76
C THR A 10 -0.78 10.57 0.38
N ASN A 11 -1.40 11.75 0.49
CA ASN A 11 -0.73 13.03 0.24
C ASN A 11 0.44 13.26 1.20
N CYS A 12 0.28 12.88 2.49
CA CYS A 12 1.37 12.93 3.46
C CYS A 12 2.55 12.07 3.00
N LEU A 13 2.31 10.81 2.63
CA LEU A 13 3.38 9.91 2.18
C LEU A 13 4.08 10.40 0.89
N LEU A 14 3.33 11.03 -0.01
CA LEU A 14 3.89 11.56 -1.27
C LEU A 14 4.77 12.79 -1.08
N ASN A 15 4.51 13.62 -0.07
CA ASN A 15 5.08 14.98 0.01
C ASN A 15 5.79 15.31 1.33
N ASN A 16 5.83 14.39 2.30
CA ASN A 16 6.40 14.62 3.62
C ASN A 16 7.41 13.52 3.99
N ASP A 17 8.57 13.93 4.50
CA ASP A 17 9.65 13.04 4.97
C ASP A 17 9.80 13.04 6.50
N ASP A 18 8.98 13.82 7.24
CA ASP A 18 8.95 13.79 8.70
C ASP A 18 8.56 12.39 9.20
N PRO A 19 9.42 11.71 9.99
CA PRO A 19 9.17 10.32 10.41
C PRO A 19 7.87 10.14 11.19
N ALA A 20 7.47 11.11 12.02
CA ALA A 20 6.25 11.02 12.82
C ALA A 20 4.99 11.16 11.95
N ALA A 21 5.01 12.10 11.01
CA ALA A 21 3.93 12.28 10.04
C ALA A 21 3.77 11.05 9.12
N VAL A 22 4.88 10.50 8.62
CA VAL A 22 4.89 9.27 7.81
C VAL A 22 4.33 8.09 8.60
N HIS A 23 4.80 7.87 9.83
CA HIS A 23 4.30 6.80 10.69
C HIS A 23 2.78 6.94 10.95
N THR A 24 2.32 8.16 11.22
CA THR A 24 0.90 8.46 11.44
C THR A 24 0.07 8.13 10.20
N ALA A 25 0.56 8.49 9.01
CA ALA A 25 -0.11 8.20 7.75
C ALA A 25 -0.17 6.69 7.46
N LEU A 26 0.93 5.95 7.64
CA LEU A 26 0.96 4.50 7.47
C LEU A 26 -0.01 3.79 8.43
N THR A 27 -0.04 4.21 9.70
CA THR A 27 -0.97 3.69 10.70
C THR A 27 -2.43 3.98 10.34
N GLY A 28 -2.72 5.20 9.86
CA GLY A 28 -4.06 5.57 9.40
C GLY A 28 -4.53 4.73 8.21
N ILE A 29 -3.64 4.52 7.23
CA ILE A 29 -3.90 3.64 6.07
C ILE A 29 -4.15 2.21 6.54
N HIS A 30 -3.32 1.70 7.46
CA HIS A 30 -3.51 0.38 8.03
C HIS A 30 -4.90 0.22 8.66
N ILE A 31 -5.34 1.17 9.49
CA ILE A 31 -6.66 1.12 10.14
C ILE A 31 -7.79 1.08 9.09
N ILE A 32 -7.68 1.91 8.05
CA ILE A 32 -8.66 1.94 6.96
C ILE A 32 -8.70 0.59 6.25
N PHE A 33 -7.55 0.06 5.83
CA PHE A 33 -7.51 -1.17 5.05
C PHE A 33 -7.79 -2.43 5.87
N TYR A 34 -7.36 -2.48 7.14
CA TYR A 34 -7.65 -3.57 8.06
C TYR A 34 -9.15 -3.78 8.25
N LYS A 35 -9.94 -2.70 8.27
CA LYS A 35 -11.41 -2.78 8.33
C LYS A 35 -12.03 -3.60 7.19
N TYR A 36 -11.42 -3.58 6.01
CA TYR A 36 -11.97 -4.20 4.81
C TYR A 36 -11.22 -5.47 4.39
N ALA A 37 -10.02 -5.69 4.92
CA ALA A 37 -9.26 -6.89 4.62
C ALA A 37 -9.85 -8.10 5.34
N SER A 38 -9.78 -9.26 4.69
CA SER A 38 -10.15 -10.55 5.29
C SER A 38 -9.07 -11.07 6.27
N VAL A 39 -8.05 -10.27 6.57
CA VAL A 39 -6.99 -10.61 7.53
C VAL A 39 -7.56 -10.39 8.94
N ARG A 40 -7.76 -11.47 9.70
CA ARG A 40 -8.27 -11.42 11.08
C ARG A 40 -7.13 -11.58 12.07
N GLY A 41 -7.19 -10.81 13.17
CA GLY A 41 -6.17 -10.82 14.23
C GLY A 41 -5.22 -9.63 14.12
N ASP A 42 -4.48 -9.34 15.19
CA ASP A 42 -3.58 -8.21 15.22
C ASP A 42 -2.36 -8.46 14.30
N VAL A 43 -2.30 -7.74 13.18
CA VAL A 43 -1.20 -7.79 12.19
C VAL A 43 0.15 -7.38 12.80
N LEU A 44 0.14 -6.60 13.89
CA LEU A 44 1.32 -6.17 14.60
C LEU A 44 1.76 -7.17 15.68
N GLU A 45 0.86 -8.00 16.21
CA GLU A 45 1.16 -8.99 17.25
C GLU A 45 1.21 -10.45 16.77
N SER A 46 0.73 -10.77 15.57
CA SER A 46 0.66 -12.16 15.12
C SER A 46 2.08 -12.77 14.95
N ARG A 47 2.43 -13.65 15.89
CA ARG A 47 3.66 -14.48 15.85
C ARG A 47 3.41 -15.85 15.22
N HIS A 48 2.20 -16.11 14.74
CA HIS A 48 1.72 -17.41 14.29
C HIS A 48 1.01 -17.35 12.94
N ASP A 49 1.61 -16.69 11.96
CA ASP A 49 1.17 -16.86 10.58
C ASP A 49 2.22 -17.64 9.80
N GLN A 50 1.82 -18.82 9.34
CA GLN A 50 2.67 -19.72 8.58
C GLN A 50 2.64 -19.34 7.10
N ASP A 51 3.80 -19.35 6.48
CA ASP A 51 3.89 -19.26 5.03
C ASP A 51 3.28 -20.51 4.39
N THR A 52 2.79 -20.35 3.15
CA THR A 52 2.29 -21.46 2.35
C THR A 52 3.36 -21.89 1.35
N PHE A 53 3.92 -23.08 1.55
CA PHE A 53 4.91 -23.68 0.67
C PHE A 53 4.22 -24.31 -0.55
N LEU A 54 4.62 -23.88 -1.75
CA LEU A 54 4.11 -24.34 -3.03
C LEU A 54 5.27 -24.98 -3.83
N PRO A 55 4.99 -25.86 -4.80
CA PRO A 55 6.05 -26.44 -5.64
C PRO A 55 6.90 -25.39 -6.38
N GLY A 56 6.32 -24.21 -6.67
CA GLY A 56 6.99 -23.11 -7.36
C GLY A 56 7.54 -22.00 -6.47
N GLY A 57 7.47 -22.12 -5.14
CA GLY A 57 7.96 -21.09 -4.23
C GLY A 57 7.18 -20.99 -2.92
N VAL A 58 7.36 -19.89 -2.20
CA VAL A 58 6.71 -19.64 -0.92
C VAL A 58 5.78 -18.45 -1.03
N ALA A 59 4.50 -18.67 -0.74
CA ALA A 59 3.56 -17.58 -0.55
C ALA A 59 3.64 -17.14 0.91
N ILE A 60 4.16 -15.92 1.13
CA ILE A 60 4.26 -15.36 2.46
C ILE A 60 2.88 -15.24 3.10
N SER A 61 2.84 -15.36 4.42
CA SER A 61 1.58 -15.27 5.12
C SER A 61 0.87 -13.91 4.90
N PRO A 62 -0.48 -13.86 4.90
CA PRO A 62 -1.21 -12.60 4.71
C PRO A 62 -0.81 -11.52 5.71
N HIS A 63 -0.61 -11.84 6.99
CA HIS A 63 -0.22 -10.84 7.98
C HIS A 63 1.19 -10.32 7.74
N LEU A 64 2.15 -11.18 7.36
CA LEU A 64 3.49 -10.73 6.98
C LEU A 64 3.44 -9.82 5.74
N ALA A 65 2.61 -10.15 4.75
CA ALA A 65 2.38 -9.31 3.58
C ALA A 65 1.75 -7.95 3.93
N ALA A 66 0.78 -7.93 4.84
CA ALA A 66 0.18 -6.70 5.36
C ALA A 66 1.20 -5.82 6.10
N ARG A 67 2.12 -6.45 6.84
CA ARG A 67 3.18 -5.80 7.60
C ARG A 67 4.16 -5.03 6.71
N CYS A 68 4.25 -5.35 5.42
CA CYS A 68 5.06 -4.60 4.47
C CYS A 68 4.67 -3.11 4.39
N LEU A 69 3.46 -2.73 4.81
CA LEU A 69 3.05 -1.33 4.95
C LEU A 69 3.91 -0.57 5.97
N PHE A 70 4.36 -1.27 7.03
CA PHE A 70 5.12 -0.69 8.14
C PHE A 70 6.63 -0.73 7.93
N ASP A 71 7.09 -0.94 6.68
CA ASP A 71 8.44 -0.60 6.25
C ASP A 71 8.37 0.78 5.57
N PRO A 72 8.64 1.89 6.30
CA PRO A 72 8.31 3.23 5.83
C PRO A 72 9.17 3.66 4.65
N VAL A 73 10.47 3.36 4.70
CA VAL A 73 11.40 3.72 3.63
C VAL A 73 11.02 3.00 2.35
N ARG A 74 10.79 1.67 2.41
CA ARG A 74 10.33 0.90 1.26
C ARG A 74 9.01 1.46 0.72
N THR A 75 8.01 1.58 1.58
CA THR A 75 6.65 1.92 1.17
C THR A 75 6.58 3.31 0.54
N VAL A 76 7.19 4.32 1.17
CA VAL A 76 7.20 5.69 0.66
C VAL A 76 7.92 5.76 -0.70
N GLN A 77 9.08 5.12 -0.84
CA GLN A 77 9.84 5.17 -2.08
C GLN A 77 9.11 4.48 -3.24
N PHE A 78 8.52 3.30 -3.01
CA PHE A 78 7.73 2.63 -4.04
C PHE A 78 6.47 3.42 -4.39
N LEU A 79 5.75 3.95 -3.39
CA LEU A 79 4.55 4.76 -3.61
C LEU A 79 4.86 5.99 -4.48
N ARG A 80 5.92 6.74 -4.15
CA ARG A 80 6.35 7.93 -4.92
C ARG A 80 6.83 7.55 -6.32
N GLY A 81 7.58 6.47 -6.46
CA GLY A 81 8.04 5.97 -7.76
C GLY A 81 6.89 5.55 -8.67
N ILE A 82 5.90 4.83 -8.15
CA ILE A 82 4.70 4.44 -8.89
C ILE A 82 3.89 5.68 -9.29
N HIS A 83 3.68 6.62 -8.36
CA HIS A 83 2.99 7.88 -8.64
C HIS A 83 3.66 8.65 -9.78
N ALA A 84 4.99 8.80 -9.73
CA ALA A 84 5.77 9.43 -10.80
C ALA A 84 5.63 8.67 -12.14
N GLY A 85 5.67 7.33 -12.11
CA GLY A 85 5.50 6.50 -13.29
C GLY A 85 4.11 6.64 -13.94
N ILE A 86 3.05 6.78 -13.14
CA ILE A 86 1.69 7.03 -13.64
C ILE A 86 1.61 8.40 -14.31
N HIS A 87 2.15 9.46 -13.69
CA HIS A 87 2.19 10.79 -14.30
C HIS A 87 2.99 10.81 -15.60
N GLU A 88 4.11 10.09 -15.66
CA GLU A 88 4.87 9.95 -16.91
C GLU A 88 4.08 9.19 -17.99
N ALA A 89 3.33 8.15 -17.62
CA ALA A 89 2.44 7.46 -18.56
C ALA A 89 1.34 8.42 -19.09
N MET A 90 0.69 9.18 -18.20
CA MET A 90 -0.31 10.19 -18.60
C MET A 90 0.28 11.25 -19.54
N ARG A 91 1.53 11.65 -19.33
CA ARG A 91 2.24 12.60 -20.20
C ARG A 91 2.55 11.99 -21.58
N ARG A 92 2.89 10.70 -21.63
CA ARG A 92 3.21 9.99 -22.88
C ARG A 92 1.96 9.63 -23.71
N PHE A 93 0.83 9.39 -23.05
CA PHE A 93 -0.43 8.99 -23.67
C PHE A 93 -1.56 9.97 -23.29
N PRO A 94 -1.49 11.24 -23.76
CA PRO A 94 -2.42 12.28 -23.34
C PRO A 94 -3.85 11.97 -23.79
N GLY A 95 -4.80 12.03 -22.85
CA GLY A 95 -6.22 11.78 -23.11
C GLY A 95 -6.60 10.29 -23.22
N GLU A 96 -5.64 9.39 -23.09
CA GLU A 96 -5.89 7.95 -23.11
C GLU A 96 -6.07 7.38 -21.69
N PRO A 97 -6.98 6.41 -21.49
CA PRO A 97 -7.08 5.68 -20.23
C PRO A 97 -5.80 4.89 -19.93
N ILE A 98 -5.21 5.11 -18.76
CA ILE A 98 -4.06 4.33 -18.28
C ILE A 98 -4.56 3.11 -17.50
N HIS A 99 -4.32 1.91 -18.04
CA HIS A 99 -4.66 0.66 -17.37
C HIS A 99 -3.49 0.16 -16.50
N ILE A 100 -3.73 0.00 -15.20
CA ILE A 100 -2.70 -0.46 -14.25
C ILE A 100 -2.94 -1.93 -13.92
N ALA A 101 -1.96 -2.77 -14.22
CA ALA A 101 -1.91 -4.16 -13.78
C ALA A 101 -1.01 -4.27 -12.55
N TYR A 102 -1.59 -4.53 -11.39
CA TYR A 102 -0.86 -4.73 -10.14
C TYR A 102 -0.95 -6.20 -9.72
N ALA A 103 0.17 -6.89 -9.81
CA ALA A 103 0.28 -8.29 -9.44
C ALA A 103 0.81 -8.43 -8.00
N GLY A 104 0.47 -9.55 -7.35
CA GLY A 104 1.03 -9.86 -6.02
C GLY A 104 0.60 -8.87 -4.93
N CYS A 105 -0.63 -8.36 -5.00
CA CYS A 105 -1.11 -7.27 -4.16
C CYS A 105 -1.04 -7.55 -2.65
N GLY A 106 -1.06 -8.83 -2.27
CA GLY A 106 -1.25 -9.25 -0.89
C GLY A 106 -2.51 -8.64 -0.28
N PRO A 107 -2.68 -8.71 1.05
CA PRO A 107 -3.64 -7.89 1.74
C PRO A 107 -3.26 -6.40 1.65
N TYR A 108 -4.28 -5.56 1.56
CA TYR A 108 -4.23 -4.10 1.46
C TYR A 108 -3.79 -3.52 0.11
N ALA A 109 -3.09 -4.26 -0.76
CA ALA A 109 -2.54 -3.69 -1.99
C ALA A 109 -1.76 -2.38 -1.73
N THR A 110 -0.88 -2.43 -0.72
CA THR A 110 -0.32 -1.27 0.02
C THR A 110 0.31 -0.18 -0.84
N LEU A 111 0.82 -0.53 -2.03
CA LEU A 111 1.52 0.40 -2.91
C LEU A 111 0.60 1.11 -3.91
N LEU A 112 -0.49 0.47 -4.35
CA LEU A 112 -1.35 1.03 -5.40
C LEU A 112 -2.69 1.53 -4.86
N LEU A 113 -3.28 0.83 -3.90
CA LEU A 113 -4.61 1.19 -3.39
C LEU A 113 -4.67 2.60 -2.78
N PRO A 114 -3.64 3.12 -2.08
CA PRO A 114 -3.65 4.52 -1.64
C PRO A 114 -3.66 5.52 -2.82
N LEU A 115 -2.93 5.20 -3.90
CA LEU A 115 -2.79 6.06 -5.08
C LEU A 115 -4.08 6.19 -5.89
N THR A 116 -5.05 5.29 -5.76
CA THR A 116 -6.34 5.40 -6.46
C THR A 116 -7.15 6.62 -6.05
N THR A 117 -6.77 7.29 -4.96
CA THR A 117 -7.38 8.54 -4.49
C THR A 117 -6.76 9.81 -5.10
N GLN A 118 -5.73 9.66 -5.93
CA GLN A 118 -4.88 10.74 -6.45
C GLN A 118 -5.15 11.11 -7.91
N PHE A 119 -5.95 10.31 -8.62
CA PHE A 119 -6.28 10.46 -10.04
C PHE A 119 -7.78 10.54 -10.25
#